data_AF-A0A147F2P4-F1
#
_entry.id   AF-A0A147F2P4-F1
#
_cell.length_a   1.000
_cell.length_b   1.000
_cell.length_c   1.000
_cell.angle_alpha   90.00
_cell.angle_beta   90.00
_cell.angle_gamma   90.00
#
_symmetry.space_group_name_H-M   'P 1'
#
loop_
_entity.id
_entity.type
_entity.pdbx_description
1 polymer ?
#
loop_
_entity_poly.entity_id
_entity_poly.type
_entity_poly.pdbx_seq_one_letter_code
_entity_poly.pdbx_strand_id
1 'polypeptide(L)'
;MIHPTALLPWLDPATIITNSQPWALLVVCFIIFAETGLLIGFLLPGDTLLIMAGLLSHSTPAAPNGVFGINAWWVALAIGFAAFIGGEVGYYIGHKAGPSIFERKDSGIFSRKNVERTNAFFERFGGLTVILARFVPVVRTFAPIAAGVGHMPWRKYTLYNFIGAVIWGIGLTMLGYAVGYIPFIRDIVTEYIDVILLAAVAGTALFIAIHYFRERAAAKREGTVTHDEAASLALDPKTLEDGDQPTR
;
A
#
# COMPACT_ATOMS: atom_id res chain seq x y z
N MET A 1 18.78 41.71 -10.30
CA MET A 1 19.07 42.06 -8.90
C MET A 1 17.76 41.95 -8.14
N ILE A 2 17.63 40.98 -7.23
CA ILE A 2 16.40 40.75 -6.48
C ILE A 2 16.52 41.56 -5.19
N HIS A 3 15.67 42.57 -5.03
CA HIS A 3 15.63 43.35 -3.78
C HIS A 3 15.01 42.49 -2.67
N PRO A 4 15.63 42.40 -1.48
CA PRO A 4 15.03 41.73 -0.33
C PRO A 4 13.82 42.53 0.12
N THR A 5 12.62 41.99 -0.09
CA THR A 5 11.35 42.63 0.30
C THR A 5 10.97 42.36 1.77
N ALA A 6 11.79 41.62 2.52
CA ALA A 6 11.55 41.30 3.92
C ALA A 6 12.56 41.99 4.88
N LEU A 7 12.03 42.59 5.96
CA LEU A 7 12.81 43.20 7.06
C LEU A 7 13.56 42.17 7.94
N LEU A 8 13.26 40.87 7.78
CA LEU A 8 13.87 39.78 8.52
C LEU A 8 14.28 38.66 7.54
N PRO A 9 15.58 38.31 7.41
CA PRO A 9 16.07 37.36 6.39
C PRO A 9 15.49 35.94 6.45
N TRP A 10 14.90 35.56 7.59
CA TRP A 10 14.33 34.23 7.83
C TRP A 10 12.81 34.16 7.59
N LEU A 11 12.18 35.31 7.34
CA LEU A 11 10.75 35.47 7.06
C LEU A 11 10.49 35.84 5.59
N ASP A 12 11.55 35.88 4.78
CA ASP A 12 11.44 36.06 3.33
C ASP A 12 10.72 34.82 2.75
N PRO A 13 9.58 34.98 2.07
CA PRO A 13 8.85 33.87 1.45
C PRO A 13 9.74 32.96 0.61
N ALA A 14 10.76 33.51 -0.07
CA ALA A 14 11.72 32.74 -0.83
C ALA A 14 12.54 31.78 0.06
N THR A 15 13.03 32.26 1.20
CA THR A 15 13.81 31.45 2.16
C THR A 15 12.97 30.37 2.85
N ILE A 16 11.69 30.66 3.12
CA ILE A 16 10.75 29.68 3.68
C ILE A 16 10.49 28.56 2.68
N ILE A 17 10.23 28.91 1.42
CA ILE A 17 10.00 27.94 0.34
C ILE A 17 11.25 27.08 0.12
N THR A 18 12.44 27.67 0.04
CA THR A 18 13.70 26.92 -0.15
C THR A 18 14.00 25.99 1.03
N ASN A 19 13.75 26.43 2.27
CA ASN A 19 13.95 25.60 3.45
C ASN A 19 12.92 24.49 3.60
N SER A 20 11.74 24.59 2.96
CA SER A 20 10.69 23.56 3.02
C SER A 20 10.82 22.48 1.95
N GLN A 21 11.66 22.66 0.92
CA GLN A 21 11.89 21.67 -0.15
C GLN A 21 12.42 20.31 0.36
N PRO A 22 13.39 20.24 1.30
CA PRO A 22 13.85 18.96 1.85
C PRO A 22 12.78 18.25 2.69
N TRP A 23 11.93 19.02 3.39
CA TRP A 23 10.84 18.47 4.19
C TRP A 23 9.76 17.81 3.33
N ALA A 24 9.48 18.37 2.15
CA ALA A 24 8.56 17.75 1.19
C ALA A 24 9.04 16.35 0.77
N LEU A 25 10.34 16.19 0.50
CA LEU A 25 10.92 14.88 0.18
C LEU A 25 10.80 13.91 1.37
N LEU A 26 11.08 14.38 2.58
CA LEU A 26 10.96 13.54 3.78
C LEU A 26 9.53 13.07 4.02
N VAL A 27 8.53 13.93 3.79
CA VAL A 27 7.11 13.54 3.87
C VAL A 27 6.77 12.46 2.85
N VAL A 28 7.21 12.62 1.59
CA VAL A 28 7.01 11.60 0.55
C VAL A 28 7.68 10.28 0.95
N CYS A 29 8.94 10.31 1.38
CA CYS A 29 9.66 9.14 1.86
C CYS A 29 8.93 8.48 3.04
N PHE A 30 8.42 9.26 3.99
CA PHE A 30 7.69 8.74 5.14
C PHE A 30 6.37 8.06 4.73
N ILE A 31 5.63 8.66 3.79
CA ILE A 31 4.40 8.05 3.24
C ILE A 31 4.71 6.72 2.57
N ILE A 32 5.72 6.68 1.70
CA ILE A 32 6.13 5.44 1.00
C ILE A 32 6.63 4.39 1.99
N PHE A 33 7.39 4.78 3.00
CA PHE A 33 7.82 3.91 4.09
C PHE A 33 6.62 3.33 4.85
N ALA A 34 5.67 4.17 5.26
CA ALA A 34 4.49 3.76 5.99
C ALA A 34 3.59 2.82 5.16
N GLU A 35 3.41 3.13 3.88
CA GLU A 35 2.63 2.31 2.96
C GLU A 35 3.25 0.93 2.74
N THR A 36 4.58 0.86 2.58
CA THR A 36 5.29 -0.40 2.34
C THR A 36 5.48 -1.23 3.61
N GLY A 37 5.57 -0.61 4.80
CA GLY A 37 5.93 -1.29 6.04
C GLY A 37 4.84 -1.49 7.08
N LEU A 38 3.79 -0.66 7.13
CA LEU A 38 2.86 -0.61 8.27
C LEU A 38 1.47 -1.23 8.01
N LEU A 39 1.23 -1.95 6.90
CA LEU A 39 -0.10 -2.41 6.46
C LEU A 39 -1.15 -1.30 6.23
N ILE A 40 -0.84 -0.05 6.60
CA ILE A 40 -1.64 1.15 6.36
C ILE A 40 -1.65 1.49 4.86
N GLY A 41 -0.82 0.83 4.05
CA GLY A 41 -0.65 1.12 2.63
C GLY A 41 -1.88 0.97 1.74
N PHE A 42 -2.96 0.31 2.19
CA PHE A 42 -4.21 0.32 1.44
C PHE A 42 -4.90 1.70 1.41
N LEU A 43 -4.52 2.62 2.33
CA LEU A 43 -5.09 3.97 2.42
C LEU A 43 -4.35 5.03 1.61
N LEU A 44 -3.09 4.78 1.22
CA LEU A 44 -2.22 5.81 0.68
C LEU A 44 -1.92 5.57 -0.82
N PRO A 45 -2.11 6.57 -1.70
CA PRO A 45 -1.87 6.43 -3.14
C PRO A 45 -0.37 6.61 -3.48
N GLY A 46 0.48 5.66 -3.06
CA GLY A 46 1.94 5.74 -3.22
C GLY A 46 2.42 5.80 -4.66
N ASP A 47 1.80 5.04 -5.57
CA ASP A 47 2.20 5.02 -6.99
C ASP A 47 2.00 6.38 -7.64
N THR A 48 0.87 7.04 -7.35
CA THR A 48 0.61 8.40 -7.80
C THR A 48 1.64 9.34 -7.18
N LEU A 49 1.92 9.21 -5.88
CA LEU A 49 2.90 10.06 -5.20
C LEU A 49 4.32 9.93 -5.79
N LEU A 50 4.73 8.73 -6.18
CA LEU A 50 6.01 8.45 -6.85
C LEU A 50 6.12 9.15 -8.20
N ILE A 51 5.09 9.00 -9.03
CA ILE A 51 5.04 9.62 -10.35
C ILE A 51 5.04 11.14 -10.21
N MET A 52 4.25 11.66 -9.27
CA MET A 52 4.21 13.09 -8.96
C MET A 52 5.55 13.61 -8.45
N ALA A 53 6.20 12.89 -7.51
CA ALA A 53 7.53 13.26 -7.02
C ALA A 53 8.57 13.27 -8.16
N GLY A 54 8.50 12.31 -9.07
CA GLY A 54 9.28 12.29 -10.30
C GLY A 54 9.07 13.53 -11.16
N LEU A 55 7.80 13.81 -11.48
CA LEU A 55 7.40 14.93 -12.32
C LEU A 55 7.85 16.27 -11.73
N LEU A 56 7.67 16.46 -10.42
CA LEU A 56 8.05 17.69 -9.72
C LEU A 56 9.56 17.83 -9.55
N SER A 57 10.32 16.74 -9.70
CA SER A 57 11.79 16.79 -9.76
C SER A 57 12.29 17.28 -11.13
N HIS A 58 11.42 17.42 -12.12
CA HIS A 58 11.76 17.96 -13.43
C HIS A 58 12.09 19.45 -13.35
N SER A 59 13.21 19.85 -13.96
CA SER A 59 13.65 21.25 -14.03
C SER A 59 12.69 22.06 -14.88
N THR A 60 12.12 23.14 -14.33
CA THR A 60 11.27 24.09 -15.06
C THR A 60 11.87 25.50 -15.01
N PRO A 61 11.45 26.42 -15.90
CA PRO A 61 11.91 27.81 -15.84
C PRO A 61 11.63 28.49 -14.49
N ALA A 62 10.56 28.07 -13.79
CA ALA A 62 10.20 28.56 -12.46
C ALA A 62 10.94 27.83 -11.32
N ALA A 63 11.37 26.57 -11.53
CA ALA A 63 12.12 25.76 -10.57
C ALA A 63 13.28 25.03 -11.27
N PRO A 64 14.45 25.69 -11.41
CA PRO A 64 15.59 25.16 -12.17
C PRO A 64 16.12 23.83 -11.63
N ASN A 65 15.98 23.60 -10.32
CA ASN A 65 16.42 22.39 -9.61
C ASN A 65 15.26 21.46 -9.22
N GLY A 66 14.08 21.63 -9.83
CA GLY A 66 12.85 20.95 -9.42
C GLY A 66 12.32 21.44 -8.06
N VAL A 67 11.13 20.96 -7.68
CA VAL A 67 10.46 21.35 -6.43
C VAL A 67 11.24 20.92 -5.19
N PHE A 68 11.97 19.80 -5.27
CA PHE A 68 12.77 19.29 -4.16
C PHE A 68 14.16 19.93 -4.04
N GLY A 69 14.56 20.76 -5.00
CA GLY A 69 15.86 21.45 -4.98
C GLY A 69 17.08 20.55 -5.17
N ILE A 70 16.88 19.27 -5.48
CA ILE A 70 17.93 18.27 -5.69
C ILE A 70 17.68 17.50 -6.99
N ASN A 71 18.74 16.88 -7.52
CA ASN A 71 18.64 16.08 -8.74
C ASN A 71 17.64 14.93 -8.59
N ALA A 72 16.83 14.67 -9.61
CA ALA A 72 15.83 13.61 -9.65
C ALA A 72 16.40 12.21 -9.29
N TRP A 73 17.67 11.95 -9.60
CA TRP A 73 18.36 10.72 -9.17
C TRP A 73 18.41 10.58 -7.65
N TRP A 74 18.70 11.65 -6.92
CA TRP A 74 18.74 11.63 -5.46
C TRP A 74 17.35 11.48 -4.84
N VAL A 75 16.33 12.11 -5.44
CA VAL A 75 14.92 11.91 -5.07
C VAL A 75 14.54 10.44 -5.21
N ALA A 76 14.82 9.85 -6.38
CA ALA A 76 14.51 8.46 -6.65
C ALA A 76 15.26 7.48 -5.73
N LEU A 77 16.54 7.75 -5.42
CA LEU A 77 17.30 6.96 -4.46
C LEU A 77 16.74 7.07 -3.03
N ALA A 78 16.40 8.27 -2.57
CA ALA A 78 15.82 8.48 -1.24
C ALA A 78 14.48 7.74 -1.09
N ILE A 79 13.63 7.83 -2.12
CA ILE A 79 12.35 7.11 -2.20
C ILE A 79 12.57 5.60 -2.23
N GLY A 80 13.48 5.11 -3.09
CA GLY A 80 13.79 3.68 -3.19
C GLY A 80 14.32 3.13 -1.87
N PHE A 81 15.14 3.91 -1.17
CA PHE A 81 15.65 3.57 0.16
C PHE A 81 14.54 3.54 1.22
N ALA A 82 13.64 4.52 1.22
CA ALA A 82 12.47 4.52 2.11
C ALA A 82 11.56 3.30 1.87
N ALA A 83 11.31 2.96 0.60
CA ALA A 83 10.53 1.78 0.21
C ALA A 83 11.24 0.45 0.56
N PHE A 84 12.57 0.43 0.58
CA PHE A 84 13.35 -0.72 1.02
C PHE A 84 13.23 -0.91 2.54
N ILE A 85 13.49 0.15 3.32
CA ILE A 85 13.38 0.12 4.78
C ILE A 85 11.96 -0.26 5.21
N GLY A 86 10.93 0.30 4.57
CA GLY A 86 9.54 -0.06 4.85
C GLY A 86 9.29 -1.56 4.66
N GLY A 87 9.78 -2.13 3.56
CA GLY A 87 9.72 -3.58 3.34
C GLY A 87 10.45 -4.40 4.42
N GLU A 88 11.66 -3.99 4.83
CA GLU A 88 12.40 -4.66 5.91
C GLU A 88 11.65 -4.60 7.24
N VAL A 89 11.04 -3.46 7.58
CA VAL A 89 10.21 -3.30 8.78
C VAL A 89 8.98 -4.20 8.71
N GLY A 90 8.29 -4.26 7.57
CA GLY A 90 7.14 -5.14 7.37
C GLY A 90 7.53 -6.62 7.53
N TYR A 91 8.65 -7.04 6.95
CA TYR A 91 9.19 -8.39 7.14
C TYR A 91 9.52 -8.68 8.60
N TYR A 92 10.19 -7.76 9.29
CA TYR A 92 10.55 -7.92 10.69
C TYR A 92 9.30 -8.04 11.58
N ILE A 93 8.27 -7.22 11.33
CA ILE A 93 6.97 -7.31 12.02
C ILE A 93 6.36 -8.70 11.80
N GLY A 94 6.30 -9.17 10.55
CA GLY A 94 5.78 -10.50 10.23
C GLY A 94 6.58 -11.63 10.87
N HIS A 95 7.91 -11.52 10.87
CA HIS A 95 8.80 -12.52 11.44
C HIS A 95 8.68 -12.60 12.96
N LYS A 96 8.55 -11.46 13.65
CA LYS A 96 8.36 -11.40 15.10
C LYS A 96 6.94 -11.80 15.53
N ALA A 97 5.93 -11.44 14.74
CA ALA A 97 4.54 -11.80 14.99
C ALA A 97 4.25 -13.29 14.70
N GLY A 98 5.02 -13.92 13.79
CA GLY A 98 4.88 -15.32 13.41
C GLY A 98 4.78 -16.26 14.61
N PRO A 99 5.82 -16.38 15.47
CA PRO A 99 5.84 -17.32 16.60
C PRO A 99 4.64 -17.20 17.56
N SER A 100 4.24 -15.97 17.90
CA SER A 100 3.08 -15.71 18.78
C SER A 100 1.74 -16.11 18.14
N ILE A 101 1.65 -16.12 16.81
CA ILE A 101 0.46 -16.53 16.07
C ILE A 101 0.41 -18.07 15.93
N PHE A 102 1.56 -18.76 15.83
CA PHE A 102 1.61 -20.24 15.80
C PHE A 102 1.20 -20.90 17.12
N GLU A 103 1.34 -20.20 18.25
CA GLU A 103 0.96 -20.71 19.57
C GLU A 103 -0.55 -20.63 19.84
N ARG A 104 -1.29 -19.76 19.15
CA ARG A 104 -2.77 -19.70 19.24
C ARG A 104 -3.39 -20.65 18.23
N LYS A 105 -3.78 -21.83 18.71
CA LYS A 105 -4.25 -22.96 17.91
C LYS A 105 -5.48 -22.72 17.02
N ASP A 106 -6.33 -21.71 17.21
CA ASP A 106 -7.62 -21.66 16.51
C ASP A 106 -8.08 -20.23 16.13
N SER A 107 -7.53 -19.64 15.07
CA SER A 107 -8.20 -18.51 14.40
C SER A 107 -7.97 -18.50 12.89
N GLY A 108 -8.89 -19.16 12.18
CA GLY A 108 -9.33 -18.99 10.78
C GLY A 108 -8.34 -18.60 9.67
N ILE A 109 -7.67 -17.44 9.79
CA ILE A 109 -6.89 -16.81 8.72
C ILE A 109 -5.41 -17.24 8.73
N PHE A 110 -4.85 -17.59 9.90
CA PHE A 110 -3.42 -17.93 10.09
C PHE A 110 -3.20 -19.34 10.66
N SER A 111 -3.98 -20.33 10.22
CA SER A 111 -3.74 -21.75 10.56
C SER A 111 -2.34 -22.21 10.12
N ARG A 112 -1.71 -23.16 10.83
CA ARG A 112 -0.44 -23.81 10.42
C ARG A 112 -0.44 -24.21 8.95
N LYS A 113 -1.58 -24.69 8.43
CA LYS A 113 -1.76 -25.08 7.03
C LYS A 113 -1.65 -23.90 6.05
N ASN A 114 -2.09 -22.70 6.45
CA ASN A 114 -1.96 -21.49 5.63
C ASN A 114 -0.51 -21.01 5.62
N VAL A 115 0.21 -21.12 6.74
CA VAL A 115 1.63 -20.79 6.77
C VAL A 115 2.44 -21.81 5.96
N GLU A 116 2.21 -23.11 6.10
CA GLU A 116 2.86 -24.12 5.25
C GLU A 116 2.59 -23.86 3.77
N ARG A 117 1.38 -23.43 3.41
CA ARG A 117 1.06 -22.98 2.05
C ARG A 117 1.83 -21.73 1.64
N THR A 118 1.93 -20.73 2.51
CA THR A 118 2.73 -19.52 2.27
C THR A 118 4.20 -19.87 2.11
N ASN A 119 4.72 -20.80 2.91
CA ASN A 119 6.10 -21.28 2.80
C ASN A 119 6.33 -22.06 1.51
N ALA A 120 5.46 -23.01 1.18
CA ALA A 120 5.51 -23.73 -0.08
C ALA A 120 5.35 -22.77 -1.28
N PHE A 121 4.58 -21.69 -1.14
CA PHE A 121 4.44 -20.65 -2.16
C PHE A 121 5.73 -19.86 -2.34
N PHE A 122 6.38 -19.43 -1.26
CA PHE A 122 7.67 -18.73 -1.34
C PHE A 122 8.82 -19.66 -1.75
N GLU A 123 8.78 -20.95 -1.42
CA GLU A 123 9.71 -21.96 -1.93
C GLU A 123 9.51 -22.21 -3.42
N ARG A 124 8.26 -22.32 -3.88
CA ARG A 124 7.91 -22.62 -5.28
C ARG A 124 8.10 -21.44 -6.23
N PHE A 125 7.69 -20.24 -5.84
CA PHE A 125 7.78 -19.03 -6.67
C PHE A 125 9.04 -18.20 -6.38
N GLY A 126 9.77 -18.53 -5.31
CA GLY A 126 11.04 -17.91 -4.96
C GLY A 126 10.92 -16.43 -4.59
N GLY A 127 12.07 -15.77 -4.52
CA GLY A 127 12.12 -14.35 -4.19
C GLY A 127 11.70 -13.41 -5.32
N LEU A 128 11.56 -13.92 -6.56
CA LEU A 128 11.00 -13.15 -7.67
C LEU A 128 9.59 -12.63 -7.34
N THR A 129 8.83 -13.41 -6.57
CA THR A 129 7.52 -13.04 -6.06
C THR A 129 7.53 -11.75 -5.23
N VAL A 130 8.60 -11.53 -4.46
CA VAL A 130 8.75 -10.31 -3.63
C VAL A 130 8.92 -9.07 -4.53
N ILE A 131 9.61 -9.23 -5.66
CA ILE A 131 9.75 -8.17 -6.67
C ILE A 131 8.41 -7.92 -7.35
N LEU A 132 7.76 -8.97 -7.86
CA LEU A 132 6.49 -8.85 -8.58
C LEU A 132 5.35 -8.33 -7.70
N ALA A 133 5.34 -8.70 -6.42
CA ALA A 133 4.37 -8.23 -5.44
C ALA A 133 4.32 -6.70 -5.35
N ARG A 134 5.44 -6.00 -5.54
CA ARG A 134 5.52 -4.53 -5.46
C ARG A 134 4.68 -3.80 -6.52
N PHE A 135 4.48 -4.43 -7.67
CA PHE A 135 3.69 -3.89 -8.78
C PHE A 135 2.18 -4.09 -8.61
N VAL A 136 1.76 -4.90 -7.63
CA VAL A 136 0.35 -5.14 -7.35
C VAL A 136 0.00 -4.43 -6.03
N PRO A 137 -0.78 -3.34 -6.05
CA PRO A 137 -0.99 -2.48 -4.88
C PRO A 137 -1.44 -3.21 -3.61
N VAL A 138 -2.34 -4.19 -3.76
CA VAL A 138 -2.81 -5.00 -2.62
C VAL A 138 -1.74 -5.97 -2.16
N VAL A 139 -1.01 -6.61 -3.07
CA VAL A 139 -0.04 -7.65 -2.71
C VAL A 139 1.20 -7.04 -2.06
N ARG A 140 1.61 -5.83 -2.46
CA ARG A 140 2.83 -5.19 -1.94
C ARG A 140 2.81 -4.91 -0.44
N THR A 141 1.63 -4.64 0.13
CA THR A 141 1.49 -4.31 1.56
C THR A 141 1.50 -5.58 2.41
N PHE A 142 0.96 -6.68 1.89
CA PHE A 142 0.92 -7.98 2.59
C PHE A 142 2.18 -8.81 2.37
N ALA A 143 2.86 -8.69 1.23
CA ALA A 143 3.99 -9.55 0.87
C ALA A 143 5.15 -9.53 1.87
N PRO A 144 5.62 -8.37 2.39
CA PRO A 144 6.67 -8.31 3.42
C PRO A 144 6.31 -9.13 4.66
N ILE A 145 5.10 -8.95 5.16
CA ILE A 145 4.62 -9.61 6.39
C ILE A 145 4.41 -11.09 6.14
N ALA A 146 3.80 -11.46 5.01
CA ALA A 146 3.63 -12.86 4.63
C ALA A 146 4.97 -13.59 4.50
N ALA A 147 6.00 -12.94 3.92
CA ALA A 147 7.35 -13.47 3.84
C ALA A 147 8.00 -13.63 5.23
N GLY A 148 7.77 -12.67 6.13
CA GLY A 148 8.22 -12.71 7.51
C GLY A 148 7.59 -13.86 8.31
N VAL A 149 6.26 -13.99 8.25
CA VAL A 149 5.49 -15.08 8.90
C VAL A 149 5.90 -16.44 8.35
N GLY A 150 6.16 -16.54 7.05
CA GLY A 150 6.71 -17.74 6.43
C GLY A 150 8.12 -18.10 6.91
N HIS A 151 8.84 -17.22 7.62
CA HIS A 151 10.25 -17.43 7.95
C HIS A 151 11.14 -17.61 6.71
N MET A 152 10.84 -16.90 5.62
CA MET A 152 11.72 -16.85 4.46
C MET A 152 13.12 -16.39 4.91
N PRO A 153 14.24 -16.98 4.47
CA PRO A 153 15.57 -16.58 4.92
C PRO A 153 15.82 -15.08 4.71
N TRP A 154 16.15 -14.35 5.78
CA TRP A 154 16.31 -12.88 5.77
C TRP A 154 17.20 -12.43 4.60
N ARG A 155 18.39 -13.01 4.45
CA ARG A 155 19.34 -12.63 3.38
C ARG A 155 18.73 -12.72 1.98
N LYS A 156 17.87 -13.72 1.75
CA LYS A 156 17.16 -13.90 0.48
C LYS A 156 16.11 -12.80 0.35
N TYR A 157 15.25 -12.65 1.35
CA TYR A 157 14.20 -11.61 1.35
C TYR A 157 14.78 -10.22 1.08
N THR A 158 15.79 -9.79 1.83
CA THR A 158 16.40 -8.45 1.69
C THR A 158 16.95 -8.20 0.31
N LEU A 159 17.60 -9.19 -0.31
CA LEU A 159 18.13 -9.03 -1.67
C LEU A 159 17.01 -8.78 -2.68
N TYR A 160 15.95 -9.60 -2.66
CA TYR A 160 14.82 -9.44 -3.58
C TYR A 160 13.98 -8.19 -3.25
N ASN A 161 13.83 -7.86 -1.97
CA ASN A 161 13.18 -6.66 -1.49
C ASN A 161 13.92 -5.40 -1.99
N PHE A 162 15.25 -5.39 -1.90
CA PHE A 162 16.09 -4.31 -2.40
C PHE A 162 15.98 -4.14 -3.91
N ILE A 163 16.13 -5.23 -4.68
CA ILE A 163 15.97 -5.18 -6.14
C ILE A 163 14.58 -4.66 -6.51
N GLY A 164 13.54 -5.16 -5.84
CA GLY A 164 12.17 -4.69 -6.04
C GLY A 164 11.99 -3.22 -5.68
N ALA A 165 12.58 -2.75 -4.59
CA ALA A 165 12.52 -1.35 -4.15
C ALA A 165 13.20 -0.40 -5.13
N VAL A 166 14.35 -0.81 -5.65
CA VAL A 166 15.08 -0.07 -6.67
C VAL A 166 14.27 0.00 -7.96
N ILE A 167 13.83 -1.15 -8.50
CA ILE A 167 13.11 -1.17 -9.78
C ILE A 167 11.79 -0.40 -9.66
N TRP A 168 11.00 -0.63 -8.60
CA TRP A 168 9.71 0.03 -8.43
C TRP A 168 9.87 1.51 -8.06
N GLY A 169 10.63 1.81 -7.00
CA GLY A 169 10.78 3.16 -6.47
C GLY A 169 11.51 4.08 -7.44
N ILE A 170 12.65 3.65 -7.97
CA ILE A 170 13.39 4.44 -8.97
C ILE A 170 12.64 4.44 -10.30
N GLY A 171 12.10 3.30 -10.73
CA GLY A 171 11.38 3.20 -12.00
C GLY A 171 10.18 4.13 -12.09
N LEU A 172 9.26 4.10 -11.12
CA LEU A 172 8.08 4.98 -11.11
C LEU A 172 8.46 6.46 -10.97
N THR A 173 9.46 6.78 -10.13
CA THR A 173 9.95 8.16 -9.99
C THR A 173 10.57 8.65 -11.30
N MET A 174 11.40 7.85 -11.96
CA MET A 174 12.02 8.22 -13.23
C MET A 174 11.01 8.29 -14.37
N LEU A 175 9.98 7.44 -14.37
CA LEU A 175 8.86 7.55 -15.30
C LEU A 175 8.12 8.88 -15.11
N GLY A 176 7.84 9.26 -13.86
CA GLY A 176 7.27 10.58 -13.55
C GLY A 176 8.14 11.74 -14.05
N TYR A 177 9.46 11.64 -13.83
CA TYR A 177 10.42 12.63 -14.34
C TYR A 177 10.40 12.71 -15.87
N ALA A 178 10.28 11.57 -16.56
CA ALA A 178 10.17 11.50 -18.01
C ALA A 178 8.87 12.14 -18.52
N VAL A 179 7.75 11.97 -17.81
CA VAL A 179 6.48 12.65 -18.11
C VAL A 179 6.63 14.18 -18.02
N GLY A 180 7.59 14.68 -17.22
CA GLY A 180 7.87 16.11 -17.08
C GLY A 180 8.35 16.78 -18.36
N TYR A 181 8.88 16.01 -19.31
CA TYR A 181 9.25 16.51 -20.65
C TYR A 181 8.02 16.78 -21.54
N ILE A 182 6.83 16.31 -21.18
CA ILE A 182 5.58 16.54 -21.93
C ILE A 182 4.90 17.78 -21.35
N PRO A 183 4.96 18.95 -22.02
CA PRO A 183 4.54 20.23 -21.43
C PRO A 183 3.07 20.23 -21.00
N PHE A 184 2.19 19.68 -21.85
CA PHE A 184 0.76 19.59 -21.59
C PHE A 184 0.44 18.85 -20.28
N ILE A 185 1.07 17.70 -20.04
CA ILE A 185 0.81 16.90 -18.83
C ILE A 185 1.40 17.59 -17.62
N ARG A 186 2.64 18.09 -17.73
CA ARG A 186 3.30 18.81 -16.65
C ARG A 186 2.46 19.98 -16.16
N ASP A 187 1.99 20.83 -17.07
CA ASP A 187 1.30 22.07 -16.72
C ASP A 187 -0.02 21.77 -15.98
N ILE A 188 -0.82 20.81 -16.48
CA ILE A 188 -2.03 20.31 -15.79
C ILE A 188 -1.68 19.79 -14.40
N VAL A 189 -0.65 18.96 -14.29
CA VAL A 189 -0.34 18.33 -13.02
C VAL A 189 0.21 19.34 -12.01
N THR A 190 0.99 20.33 -12.44
CA THR A 190 1.46 21.41 -11.55
C THR A 190 0.34 22.35 -11.11
N GLU A 191 -0.64 22.62 -11.97
CA GLU A 191 -1.78 23.48 -11.64
C GLU A 191 -2.79 22.79 -10.71
N TYR A 192 -3.03 21.50 -10.94
CA TYR A 192 -4.04 20.72 -10.22
C TYR A 192 -3.45 19.77 -9.17
N ILE A 193 -2.20 19.96 -8.74
CA ILE A 193 -1.52 19.05 -7.82
C ILE A 193 -2.32 18.80 -6.52
N ASP A 194 -2.82 19.86 -5.91
CA ASP A 194 -3.57 19.78 -4.66
C ASP A 194 -4.88 19.00 -4.86
N VAL A 195 -5.54 19.23 -6.00
CA VAL A 195 -6.79 18.55 -6.37
C VAL A 195 -6.54 17.08 -6.69
N ILE A 196 -5.48 16.76 -7.43
CA ILE A 196 -5.08 15.39 -7.78
C ILE A 196 -4.74 14.61 -6.50
N LEU A 197 -3.96 15.20 -5.60
CA LEU A 197 -3.56 14.54 -4.36
C LEU A 197 -4.76 14.36 -3.42
N LEU A 198 -5.61 15.38 -3.28
CA LEU A 198 -6.86 15.28 -2.53
C LEU A 198 -7.79 14.21 -3.12
N ALA A 199 -7.96 14.18 -4.43
CA ALA A 199 -8.79 13.19 -5.13
C ALA A 199 -8.23 11.77 -4.98
N ALA A 200 -6.91 11.59 -5.01
CA ALA A 200 -6.28 10.28 -4.82
C ALA A 200 -6.48 9.76 -3.38
N VAL A 201 -6.34 10.64 -2.38
CA VAL A 201 -6.61 10.29 -0.97
C VAL A 201 -8.10 10.01 -0.75
N ALA A 202 -8.98 10.90 -1.24
CA ALA A 202 -10.43 10.76 -1.10
C ALA A 202 -10.97 9.53 -1.85
N GLY A 203 -10.46 9.25 -3.05
CA GLY A 203 -10.82 8.09 -3.85
C GLY A 203 -10.45 6.78 -3.15
N THR A 204 -9.25 6.70 -2.58
CA THR A 204 -8.81 5.54 -1.79
C THR A 204 -9.68 5.36 -0.55
N ALA A 205 -9.94 6.44 0.21
CA ALA A 205 -10.82 6.42 1.38
C ALA A 205 -12.25 5.98 1.03
N LEU A 206 -12.80 6.48 -0.08
CA LEU A 206 -14.13 6.12 -0.56
C LEU A 206 -14.19 4.66 -0.99
N PHE A 207 -13.18 4.17 -1.71
CA PHE A 207 -13.08 2.76 -2.12
C PHE A 207 -13.13 1.83 -0.91
N ILE A 208 -12.34 2.15 0.13
CA ILE A 208 -12.35 1.43 1.41
C ILE A 208 -13.72 1.47 2.06
N ALA A 209 -14.32 2.66 2.17
CA ALA A 209 -15.62 2.84 2.80
C ALA A 209 -16.69 2.02 2.08
N ILE A 210 -16.75 2.09 0.74
CA ILE A 210 -17.69 1.30 -0.07
C ILE A 210 -17.48 -0.19 0.14
N HIS A 211 -16.24 -0.68 0.13
CA HIS A 211 -15.95 -2.10 0.37
C HIS A 211 -16.42 -2.53 1.77
N TYR A 212 -16.08 -1.74 2.79
CA TYR A 212 -16.49 -2.00 4.17
C TYR A 212 -18.01 -2.02 4.34
N PHE A 213 -18.73 -1.05 3.77
CA PHE A 213 -20.18 -1.01 3.82
C PHE A 213 -20.84 -2.11 3.00
N ARG A 214 -20.28 -2.51 1.85
CA ARG A 214 -20.80 -3.61 1.02
C ARG A 214 -20.62 -4.97 1.71
N GLU A 215 -19.47 -5.23 2.33
CA GLU A 215 -19.24 -6.45 3.11
C GLU A 215 -20.18 -6.52 4.32
N ARG A 216 -20.38 -5.39 5.01
CA ARG A 216 -21.32 -5.31 6.14
C ARG A 216 -22.78 -5.47 5.70
N ALA A 217 -23.15 -4.96 4.52
CA ALA A 217 -24.49 -5.13 3.96
C ALA A 217 -24.74 -6.57 3.48
N ALA A 218 -23.72 -7.25 2.93
CA ALA A 218 -23.78 -8.65 2.55
C ALA A 218 -23.91 -9.56 3.79
N ALA A 219 -23.12 -9.33 4.84
CA ALA A 219 -23.23 -10.05 6.11
C ALA A 219 -24.60 -9.85 6.79
N LYS A 220 -25.21 -8.66 6.64
CA LYS A 220 -26.57 -8.39 7.15
C LYS A 220 -27.66 -9.13 6.36
N ARG A 221 -27.47 -9.35 5.05
CA ARG A 221 -28.41 -10.12 4.21
C ARG A 221 -28.37 -11.62 4.55
N GLU A 222 -27.19 -12.19 4.74
CA GLU A 222 -27.04 -13.62 5.12
C GLU A 222 -27.60 -13.93 6.52
N GLY A 223 -27.48 -12.99 7.48
CA GLY A 223 -28.06 -13.14 8.81
C GLY A 223 -29.59 -12.93 8.90
N THR A 224 -30.22 -12.40 7.85
CA THR A 224 -31.69 -12.19 7.83
C THR A 224 -32.42 -13.36 7.17
N VAL A 225 -31.75 -14.10 6.29
CA VAL A 225 -32.35 -15.23 5.54
C VAL A 225 -32.36 -16.54 6.35
N THR A 226 -31.47 -16.69 7.33
CA THR A 226 -31.26 -17.96 8.06
C THR A 226 -32.32 -18.31 9.11
N HIS A 227 -33.12 -17.36 9.61
CA HIS A 227 -34.16 -17.65 10.61
C HIS A 227 -35.53 -17.97 9.99
N ASP A 228 -35.93 -17.27 8.91
CA ASP A 228 -37.24 -17.47 8.28
C ASP A 228 -37.28 -18.63 7.28
N GLU A 229 -36.20 -18.90 6.52
CA GLU A 229 -36.12 -20.09 5.64
C GLU A 229 -35.94 -21.38 6.45
N ALA A 230 -35.18 -21.35 7.56
CA ALA A 230 -35.00 -22.54 8.41
C ALA A 230 -36.30 -22.92 9.15
N ALA A 231 -37.15 -21.95 9.50
CA ALA A 231 -38.44 -22.20 10.12
C ALA A 231 -39.49 -22.75 9.14
N SER A 232 -39.39 -22.42 7.85
CA SER A 232 -40.31 -22.89 6.79
C SER A 232 -39.89 -24.22 6.15
N LEU A 233 -38.62 -24.62 6.30
CA LEU A 233 -38.09 -25.92 5.85
C LEU A 233 -38.07 -27.00 6.96
N ALA A 234 -38.39 -26.64 8.20
CA ALA A 234 -38.61 -27.63 9.26
C ALA A 234 -39.89 -28.41 8.94
N LEU A 235 -39.71 -29.62 8.39
CA LEU A 235 -40.79 -30.57 8.11
C LEU A 235 -41.67 -30.77 9.34
N ASP A 236 -42.99 -30.66 9.15
CA ASP A 236 -44.00 -30.86 10.19
C ASP A 236 -43.83 -32.27 10.83
N PRO A 237 -43.55 -32.37 12.13
CA PRO A 237 -43.29 -33.64 12.81
C PRO A 237 -44.44 -34.65 12.70
N LYS A 238 -45.66 -34.21 12.36
CA LYS A 238 -46.82 -35.10 12.15
C LYS A 238 -46.69 -36.02 10.92
N THR A 239 -45.79 -35.73 9.98
CA THR A 239 -45.58 -36.57 8.80
C THR A 239 -44.74 -37.82 9.06
N LEU A 240 -44.07 -37.91 10.22
CA LEU A 240 -43.21 -39.04 10.60
C LEU A 240 -43.93 -40.11 11.44
N GLU A 241 -45.10 -39.81 12.02
CA GLU A 241 -45.84 -40.74 12.88
C GLU A 241 -46.89 -41.61 12.15
N ASP A 242 -47.31 -41.24 10.93
CA ASP A 242 -48.33 -41.99 10.16
C ASP A 242 -47.76 -43.11 9.26
N GLY A 243 -46.43 -43.31 9.26
CA GLY A 243 -45.74 -44.21 8.33
C GLY A 243 -45.57 -45.66 8.78
N ASP A 244 -45.86 -46.01 10.05
CA ASP A 244 -45.59 -47.34 10.60
C ASP A 244 -46.81 -47.95 11.30
N GLN A 245 -47.88 -48.19 10.53
CA GLN A 245 -48.87 -49.20 10.89
C GLN A 245 -48.82 -50.35 9.88
N PRO A 246 -48.30 -51.54 10.25
CA PRO A 246 -48.40 -52.71 9.42
C PRO A 246 -49.85 -53.21 9.42
N THR A 247 -50.52 -53.09 8.28
CA THR A 247 -51.80 -53.76 8.02
C THR A 247 -51.58 -55.28 8.09
N ARG A 248 -52.29 -55.91 9.04
CA ARG A 248 -52.41 -57.38 9.19
C ARG A 248 -53.01 -58.05 7.96
#